data_AF-A0A0L0MZS8-F1
#
_entry.id   AF-A0A0L0MZS8-F1
#
_cell.length_a   1.000
_cell.length_b   1.000
_cell.length_c   1.000
_cell.angle_alpha   90.00
_cell.angle_beta   90.00
_cell.angle_gamma   90.00
#
_symmetry.space_group_name_H-M   'P 1'
#
loop_
_entity.id
_entity.type
_entity.pdbx_description
1 polymer ?
#
loop_
_entity_poly.entity_id
_entity_poly.type
_entity_poly.pdbx_seq_one_letter_code
_entity_poly.pdbx_strand_id
1 'polypeptide(L)'
;MRWPGYLHARDASTLARLSREKDTLATLLLRPGWRSAVSQWGLAELLAHRVICREPAKRLPFFNNFSRDLGTTHGCIADLLKGPASIDALKTSSEYQIVRRYQPDSLGYVWAALLPFVRPGPEETSPPAASPPSTPEQKRERKATERYGGIVSYDPADLGSSPQRPATSLSNSSFSSAGYMEKLEASLLEDATIRLAASCFIRCVLNYAQPVDRLGPFLEFRDERLSYSYKLGDKFVHAIDDGGTQVFGKATSAPRQVVLLEGKRTFHKIVNGEAVVADELLAQMVREALALTLETNSGGMKKGVSPTE
;
A
#
# COMPACT_ATOMS: atom_id res chain seq x y z
N MET A 1 16.93 -10.65 0.02
CA MET A 1 15.61 -11.01 0.58
C MET A 1 15.49 -12.51 0.44
N ARG A 2 15.43 -13.20 1.57
CA ARG A 2 15.38 -14.67 1.62
C ARG A 2 14.01 -15.08 2.11
N TRP A 3 13.50 -16.21 1.64
CA TRP A 3 12.26 -16.75 2.15
C TRP A 3 12.63 -18.09 2.79
N PRO A 4 12.85 -18.15 4.11
CA PRO A 4 13.22 -19.37 4.80
C PRO A 4 11.98 -20.25 4.82
N GLY A 5 12.04 -21.31 4.03
CA GLY A 5 10.86 -22.04 3.61
C GLY A 5 10.73 -22.15 2.09
N TYR A 6 11.69 -21.68 1.27
CA TYR A 6 11.69 -21.80 -0.20
C TYR A 6 11.87 -23.22 -0.78
N LEU A 7 11.38 -24.22 -0.07
CA LEU A 7 10.72 -25.37 -0.70
C LEU A 7 9.26 -24.93 -0.67
N HIS A 8 8.62 -24.53 -1.78
CA HIS A 8 7.63 -25.44 -2.35
C HIS A 8 6.83 -24.79 -3.50
N ALA A 9 7.49 -24.61 -4.67
CA ALA A 9 6.93 -24.42 -6.04
C ALA A 9 7.72 -23.39 -6.85
N ARG A 10 9.03 -23.60 -7.07
CA ARG A 10 9.80 -22.77 -8.03
C ARG A 10 9.40 -23.06 -9.48
N ASP A 11 8.78 -24.20 -9.68
CA ASP A 11 8.34 -24.73 -10.95
C ASP A 11 7.00 -25.47 -10.75
N ALA A 12 6.32 -25.69 -11.88
CA ALA A 12 5.00 -26.33 -11.89
C ALA A 12 5.03 -27.78 -11.37
N SER A 13 6.14 -28.51 -11.53
CA SER A 13 6.24 -29.90 -11.08
C SER A 13 6.32 -29.99 -9.56
N THR A 14 7.11 -29.09 -8.95
CA THR A 14 7.20 -28.97 -7.50
C THR A 14 5.82 -28.61 -6.95
N LEU A 15 5.15 -27.59 -7.51
CA LEU A 15 3.79 -27.20 -7.12
C LEU A 15 2.81 -28.38 -7.19
N ALA A 16 2.78 -29.09 -8.31
CA ALA A 16 1.90 -30.24 -8.51
C ALA A 16 2.15 -31.34 -7.47
N ARG A 17 3.41 -31.58 -7.08
CA ARG A 17 3.74 -32.52 -6.00
C ARG A 17 3.17 -32.07 -4.66
N LEU A 18 3.20 -30.78 -4.36
CA LEU A 18 2.79 -30.25 -3.08
C LEU A 18 1.29 -30.09 -2.94
N SER A 19 0.62 -29.78 -4.04
CA SER A 19 -0.83 -29.64 -4.09
C SER A 19 -1.56 -30.97 -4.11
N ARG A 20 -0.88 -32.11 -4.30
CA ARG A 20 -1.52 -33.44 -4.48
C ARG A 20 -2.36 -33.90 -3.29
N GLU A 21 -2.08 -33.41 -2.09
CA GLU A 21 -2.77 -33.79 -0.84
C GLU A 21 -3.27 -32.57 -0.06
N LYS A 22 -3.31 -31.40 -0.72
CA LYS A 22 -3.75 -30.17 -0.09
C LYS A 22 -5.16 -29.85 -0.53
N ASP A 23 -5.92 -29.32 0.42
CA ASP A 23 -7.26 -28.81 0.18
C ASP A 23 -7.28 -27.84 -1.00
N THR A 24 -8.33 -27.97 -1.81
CA THR A 24 -8.64 -26.95 -2.80
C THR A 24 -9.14 -25.69 -2.10
N LEU A 25 -9.10 -24.55 -2.80
CA LEU A 25 -9.64 -23.30 -2.27
C LEU A 25 -11.12 -23.45 -1.86
N ALA A 26 -11.92 -24.19 -2.65
CA ALA A 26 -13.30 -24.49 -2.33
C ALA A 26 -13.44 -25.24 -1.00
N THR A 27 -12.55 -26.21 -0.74
CA THR A 27 -12.53 -26.96 0.52
C THR A 27 -12.12 -26.07 1.69
N LEU A 28 -11.08 -25.24 1.53
CA LEU A 28 -10.63 -24.32 2.58
C LEU A 28 -11.72 -23.32 2.97
N LEU A 29 -12.49 -22.81 2.00
CA LEU A 29 -13.59 -21.87 2.25
C LEU A 29 -14.70 -22.46 3.12
N LEU A 30 -14.90 -23.77 3.08
CA LEU A 30 -15.94 -24.46 3.86
C LEU A 30 -15.47 -24.81 5.28
N ARG A 31 -14.17 -24.67 5.59
CA ARG A 31 -13.64 -25.02 6.92
C ARG A 31 -14.20 -24.07 8.00
N PRO A 32 -14.61 -24.61 9.17
CA PRO A 32 -14.84 -23.80 10.36
C PRO A 32 -13.58 -23.01 10.71
N GLY A 33 -13.73 -21.71 11.00
CA GLY A 33 -12.60 -20.84 11.32
C GLY A 33 -11.83 -20.29 10.10
N TRP A 34 -12.39 -20.39 8.89
CA TRP A 34 -11.86 -19.68 7.73
C TRP A 34 -11.64 -18.20 8.02
N ARG A 35 -10.50 -17.69 7.56
CA ARG A 35 -10.04 -16.33 7.79
C ARG A 35 -10.26 -15.50 6.54
N SER A 36 -11.16 -14.51 6.60
CA SER A 36 -11.43 -13.60 5.47
C SER A 36 -10.29 -12.59 5.24
N ALA A 37 -9.53 -12.29 6.30
CA ALA A 37 -8.36 -11.43 6.23
C ALA A 37 -7.16 -12.22 5.69
N VAL A 38 -6.59 -11.75 4.57
CA VAL A 38 -5.45 -12.40 3.91
C VAL A 38 -4.16 -12.30 4.70
N SER A 39 -4.04 -11.31 5.57
CA SER A 39 -2.95 -11.20 6.54
C SER A 39 -2.87 -12.38 7.51
N GLN A 40 -3.88 -13.26 7.51
CA GLN A 40 -3.93 -14.45 8.35
C GLN A 40 -3.87 -15.76 7.56
N TRP A 41 -3.70 -15.68 6.23
CA TRP A 41 -3.50 -16.84 5.36
C TRP A 41 -2.06 -17.33 5.48
N GLY A 42 -1.81 -18.60 5.19
CA GLY A 42 -0.45 -19.15 5.18
C GLY A 42 -0.20 -20.04 3.97
N LEU A 43 0.69 -21.01 4.14
CA LEU A 43 1.09 -21.92 3.07
C LEU A 43 -0.07 -22.70 2.43
N ALA A 44 -1.10 -23.06 3.21
CA ALA A 44 -2.23 -23.85 2.69
C ALA A 44 -3.02 -23.06 1.64
N GLU A 45 -3.32 -21.80 1.92
CA GLU A 45 -4.03 -20.90 1.01
C GLU A 45 -3.17 -20.59 -0.22
N LEU A 46 -1.87 -20.38 -0.05
CA LEU A 46 -0.93 -20.18 -1.17
C LEU A 46 -0.90 -21.38 -2.13
N LEU A 47 -0.85 -22.60 -1.59
CA LEU A 47 -0.86 -23.83 -2.39
C LEU A 47 -2.22 -24.04 -3.07
N ALA A 48 -3.33 -23.72 -2.39
CA ALA A 48 -4.67 -23.78 -2.95
C ALA A 48 -4.85 -22.79 -4.12
N HIS A 49 -4.20 -21.63 -4.05
CA HIS A 49 -4.14 -20.64 -5.12
C HIS A 49 -3.11 -20.95 -6.22
N ARG A 50 -2.40 -22.08 -6.12
CA ARG A 50 -1.41 -22.54 -7.11
C ARG A 50 -0.34 -21.48 -7.42
N VAL A 51 0.08 -20.75 -6.40
CA VAL A 51 1.05 -19.66 -6.55
C VAL A 51 2.42 -20.24 -6.89
N ILE A 52 3.02 -19.71 -7.95
CA ILE A 52 4.43 -19.98 -8.28
C ILE A 52 5.21 -18.69 -8.04
N CYS A 53 6.07 -18.71 -7.02
CA CYS A 53 6.98 -17.60 -6.75
C CYS A 53 8.30 -17.86 -7.45
N ARG A 54 8.63 -17.02 -8.43
CA ARG A 54 9.95 -17.04 -9.07
C ARG A 54 11.00 -16.54 -8.09
N GLU A 55 12.24 -16.99 -8.29
CA GLU A 55 13.37 -16.49 -7.52
C GLU A 55 13.46 -14.95 -7.64
N PRO A 56 13.66 -14.23 -6.52
CA PRO A 56 13.82 -12.79 -6.56
C PRO A 56 14.96 -12.40 -7.52
N ALA A 57 14.62 -11.68 -8.58
CA ALA A 57 15.62 -11.14 -9.48
C ALA A 57 16.12 -9.80 -8.93
N LYS A 58 17.44 -9.56 -9.01
CA LYS A 58 18.03 -8.24 -8.69
C LYS A 58 17.47 -7.12 -9.57
N ARG A 59 16.96 -7.48 -10.75
CA ARG A 59 16.34 -6.59 -11.72
C ARG A 59 15.08 -7.24 -12.26
N LEU A 60 13.95 -6.54 -12.17
CA LEU A 60 12.71 -7.05 -12.75
C LEU A 60 12.83 -7.02 -14.27
N PRO A 61 12.52 -8.11 -15.00
CA PRO A 61 12.73 -8.20 -16.44
C PRO A 61 12.05 -7.06 -17.23
N PHE A 62 10.92 -6.54 -16.75
CA PHE A 62 10.22 -5.45 -17.43
C PHE A 62 11.04 -4.15 -17.46
N PHE A 63 11.92 -3.91 -16.48
CA PHE A 63 12.80 -2.73 -16.47
C PHE A 63 13.90 -2.79 -17.54
N ASN A 64 14.10 -3.93 -18.21
CA ASN A 64 15.09 -4.05 -19.28
C ASN A 64 14.82 -3.07 -20.43
N ASN A 65 13.55 -2.74 -20.68
CA ASN A 65 13.14 -1.78 -21.71
C ASN A 65 13.21 -0.32 -21.24
N PHE A 66 13.53 -0.07 -19.96
CA PHE A 66 13.54 1.26 -19.37
C PHE A 66 14.93 1.71 -18.92
N SER A 67 15.86 0.79 -18.64
CA SER A 67 17.22 1.21 -18.30
C SER A 67 17.98 1.59 -19.55
N ARG A 68 18.45 2.84 -19.56
CA ARG A 68 19.55 3.27 -20.41
C ARG A 68 20.84 2.54 -20.03
N ASP A 69 21.83 2.65 -20.90
CA ASP A 69 23.21 2.31 -20.58
C ASP A 69 23.63 3.12 -19.33
N LEU A 70 23.92 2.41 -18.23
CA LEU A 70 24.17 3.01 -16.90
C LEU A 70 25.41 3.94 -16.87
N GLY A 71 26.18 3.96 -17.97
CA GLY A 71 27.38 4.78 -18.13
C GLY A 71 27.15 6.29 -18.04
N THR A 72 25.89 6.76 -18.15
CA THR A 72 25.53 8.18 -17.91
C THR A 72 24.42 8.29 -16.87
N THR A 73 24.72 7.89 -15.64
CA THR A 73 23.81 8.09 -14.50
C THR A 73 23.52 9.59 -14.35
N HIS A 74 22.24 9.98 -14.35
CA HIS A 74 21.83 11.37 -14.17
C HIS A 74 22.38 11.93 -12.85
N GLY A 75 22.85 13.18 -12.84
CA GLY A 75 23.47 13.81 -11.66
C GLY A 75 22.63 13.67 -10.38
N CYS A 76 21.32 13.93 -10.47
CA CYS A 76 20.40 13.74 -9.34
C CYS A 76 20.40 12.30 -8.77
N ILE A 77 20.53 11.26 -9.60
CA ILE A 77 20.59 9.87 -9.12
C ILE A 77 21.95 9.61 -8.47
N ALA A 78 23.04 10.14 -9.05
CA ALA A 78 24.36 10.04 -8.44
C ALA A 78 24.40 10.72 -7.06
N ASP A 79 23.81 11.92 -6.93
CA ASP A 79 23.71 12.65 -5.65
C ASP A 79 22.80 11.93 -4.66
N LEU A 80 21.70 11.33 -5.13
CA LEU A 80 20.83 10.47 -4.31
C LEU A 80 21.60 9.28 -3.74
N LEU A 81 22.43 8.61 -4.55
CA LEU A 81 23.25 7.48 -4.11
C LEU A 81 24.38 7.89 -3.16
N LYS A 82 24.93 9.09 -3.34
CA LYS A 82 25.94 9.67 -2.43
C LYS A 82 25.36 9.96 -1.05
N GLY A 83 24.07 10.25 -0.97
CA GLY A 83 23.38 10.60 0.26
C GLY A 83 23.54 12.08 0.63
N PRO A 84 22.88 12.52 1.71
CA PRO A 84 23.02 13.89 2.20
C PRO A 84 24.43 14.14 2.75
N ALA A 85 24.90 15.38 2.67
CA ALA A 85 26.24 15.74 3.13
C ALA A 85 26.45 15.49 4.65
N SER A 86 25.40 15.61 5.45
CA SER A 86 25.42 15.33 6.88
C SER A 86 24.02 14.94 7.37
N ILE A 87 23.92 13.76 8.00
CA ILE A 87 22.68 13.30 8.64
C ILE A 87 22.33 14.18 9.85
N ASP A 88 23.33 14.63 10.62
CA ASP A 88 23.09 15.50 11.78
C ASP A 88 22.55 16.87 11.38
N ALA A 89 23.00 17.41 10.24
CA ALA A 89 22.43 18.63 9.68
C ALA A 89 20.96 18.45 9.26
N LEU A 90 20.54 17.24 8.83
CA LEU A 90 19.14 16.96 8.54
C LEU A 90 18.29 16.97 9.81
N LYS A 91 18.76 16.33 10.89
CA LYS A 91 18.01 16.24 12.16
C LYS A 91 17.53 17.60 12.65
N THR A 92 18.38 18.62 12.54
CA THR A 92 18.13 19.99 13.01
C THR A 92 17.47 20.91 11.98
N SER A 93 17.36 20.49 10.72
CA SER A 93 16.76 21.30 9.65
C SER A 93 15.27 21.00 9.50
N SER A 94 14.45 22.02 9.26
CA SER A 94 13.03 21.84 8.87
C SER A 94 12.89 21.34 7.43
N GLU A 95 11.71 20.79 7.09
CA GLU A 95 11.43 20.27 5.73
C GLU A 95 11.71 21.31 4.64
N TYR A 96 11.24 22.56 4.81
CA TYR A 96 11.47 23.61 3.81
C TYR A 96 12.96 23.92 3.62
N GLN A 97 13.76 23.93 4.71
CA GLN A 97 15.20 24.18 4.63
C GLN A 97 15.92 23.07 3.87
N ILE A 98 15.50 21.83 4.08
CA ILE A 98 16.06 20.66 3.38
C ILE A 98 15.72 20.76 1.89
N VAL A 99 14.44 20.95 1.53
CA VAL A 99 14.00 21.05 0.13
C VAL A 99 14.74 22.17 -0.60
N ARG A 100 14.89 23.34 0.03
CA ARG A 100 15.60 24.47 -0.58
C ARG A 100 17.11 24.26 -0.70
N ARG A 101 17.73 23.50 0.21
CA ARG A 101 19.18 23.25 0.24
C ARG A 101 19.62 22.20 -0.79
N TYR A 102 18.80 21.17 -1.02
CA TYR A 102 19.14 20.07 -1.92
C TYR A 102 18.39 20.21 -3.23
N GLN A 103 19.13 20.56 -4.28
CA GLN A 103 18.59 20.68 -5.64
C GLN A 103 18.97 19.44 -6.47
N PRO A 104 18.08 18.96 -7.35
CA PRO A 104 16.70 19.45 -7.57
C PRO A 104 15.76 19.13 -6.39
N ASP A 105 14.63 19.84 -6.26
CA ASP A 105 13.68 19.73 -5.13
C ASP A 105 13.30 18.28 -4.78
N SER A 106 13.22 17.39 -5.78
CA SER A 106 12.98 15.96 -5.61
C SER A 106 13.98 15.28 -4.66
N LEU A 107 15.26 15.66 -4.72
CA LEU A 107 16.30 15.16 -3.82
C LEU A 107 16.05 15.66 -2.39
N GLY A 108 15.67 16.94 -2.27
CA GLY A 108 15.27 17.54 -1.01
C GLY A 108 14.08 16.86 -0.35
N TYR A 109 13.05 16.46 -1.12
CA TYR A 109 11.92 15.71 -0.60
C TYR A 109 12.30 14.31 -0.10
N VAL A 110 13.23 13.61 -0.77
CA VAL A 110 13.77 12.34 -0.25
C VAL A 110 14.41 12.52 1.12
N TRP A 111 15.25 13.55 1.27
CA TRP A 111 15.91 13.81 2.55
C TRP A 111 14.97 14.33 3.63
N ALA A 112 13.94 15.09 3.26
CA ALA A 112 12.89 15.48 4.19
C ALA A 112 12.08 14.25 4.67
N ALA A 113 11.77 13.30 3.77
CA ALA A 113 11.07 12.07 4.12
C ALA A 113 11.89 11.13 5.02
N LEU A 114 13.22 11.32 5.11
CA LEU A 114 14.09 10.59 6.04
C LEU A 114 13.98 11.09 7.49
N LEU A 115 13.45 12.29 7.71
CA LEU A 115 13.39 12.93 9.04
C LEU A 115 12.75 12.08 10.15
N PRO A 116 11.64 11.36 9.92
CA PRO A 116 11.02 10.51 10.95
C PRO A 116 11.94 9.40 11.47
N PHE A 117 12.96 9.02 10.69
CA PHE A 117 13.88 7.93 11.03
C PHE A 117 15.18 8.40 11.68
N VAL A 118 15.57 9.66 11.47
CA VAL A 118 16.84 10.20 11.97
C VAL A 118 16.65 11.09 13.19
N ARG A 119 15.48 11.69 13.35
CA ARG A 119 15.16 12.37 14.59
C ARG A 119 14.91 11.30 15.64
N PRO A 120 15.45 11.46 16.86
CA PRO A 120 14.95 10.67 17.97
C PRO A 120 13.43 10.85 17.95
N GLY A 121 12.69 9.74 17.96
CA GLY A 121 11.26 9.82 18.20
C GLY A 121 11.04 10.66 19.46
N PRO A 122 9.85 11.23 19.68
CA PRO A 122 9.50 11.60 21.04
C PRO A 122 9.72 10.33 21.86
N GLU A 123 10.86 10.26 22.56
CA GLU A 123 11.14 9.18 23.49
C GLU A 123 9.87 9.06 24.28
N GLU A 124 9.33 7.84 24.39
CA GLU A 124 8.26 7.51 25.33
C GLU A 124 8.64 8.18 26.63
N THR A 125 8.12 9.39 26.81
CA THR A 125 8.61 10.29 27.82
C THR A 125 8.24 9.54 29.06
N SER A 126 9.29 9.20 29.82
CA SER A 126 9.30 8.16 30.85
C SER A 126 7.93 8.09 31.52
N PRO A 127 7.34 6.87 31.70
CA PRO A 127 5.97 6.72 32.17
C PRO A 127 5.71 7.74 33.28
N PRO A 128 4.68 8.58 33.16
CA PRO A 128 4.51 9.76 34.01
C PRO A 128 4.72 9.33 35.44
N ALA A 129 5.72 9.93 36.10
CA ALA A 129 5.99 9.68 37.51
C ALA A 129 4.65 9.71 38.25
N ALA A 130 4.36 8.60 38.95
CA ALA A 130 3.08 8.28 39.56
C ALA A 130 2.30 9.54 39.95
N SER A 131 1.27 9.86 39.17
CA SER A 131 0.38 10.94 39.54
C SER A 131 -0.25 10.59 40.90
N PRO A 132 -0.25 11.49 41.89
CA PRO A 132 -0.94 11.26 43.15
C PRO A 132 -2.43 10.96 42.89
N PRO A 133 -3.10 10.21 43.79
CA PRO A 133 -4.43 9.66 43.55
C PRO A 133 -5.43 10.73 43.10
N SER A 134 -5.83 10.64 41.83
CA SER A 134 -6.84 11.48 41.22
C SER A 134 -8.20 11.21 41.86
N THR A 135 -8.82 12.27 42.32
CA THR A 135 -10.22 12.41 42.71
C THR A 135 -11.13 11.87 41.57
N PRO A 136 -12.29 11.28 41.86
CA PRO A 136 -13.12 10.58 40.87
C PRO A 136 -13.43 11.46 39.66
N GLU A 137 -13.04 10.96 38.48
CA GLU A 137 -13.27 11.58 37.19
C GLU A 137 -14.76 11.84 36.96
N GLN A 138 -15.16 13.11 36.95
CA GLN A 138 -16.43 13.51 36.37
C GLN A 138 -16.40 13.18 34.89
N LYS A 139 -17.21 12.17 34.52
CA LYS A 139 -17.53 11.76 33.16
C LYS A 139 -17.93 12.99 32.33
N ARG A 140 -16.96 13.55 31.61
CA ARG A 140 -17.18 14.71 30.75
C ARG A 140 -18.02 14.24 29.57
N GLU A 141 -19.30 14.56 29.63
CA GLU A 141 -20.25 14.33 28.54
C GLU A 141 -19.73 15.06 27.30
N ARG A 142 -19.37 14.30 26.26
CA ARG A 142 -18.96 14.86 24.97
C ARG A 142 -20.19 15.51 24.32
N LYS A 143 -20.35 16.82 24.54
CA LYS A 143 -21.29 17.65 23.79
C LYS A 143 -20.88 17.60 22.33
N ALA A 144 -21.75 17.05 21.48
CA ALA A 144 -21.56 16.98 20.04
C ALA A 144 -21.23 18.38 19.51
N THR A 145 -20.19 18.49 18.69
CA THR A 145 -19.83 19.72 18.02
C THR A 145 -20.98 20.12 17.10
N GLU A 146 -21.76 21.13 17.50
CA GLU A 146 -22.70 21.82 16.61
C GLU A 146 -21.89 22.35 15.43
N ARG A 147 -22.11 21.75 14.26
CA ARG A 147 -21.63 22.29 12.99
C ARG A 147 -22.27 23.66 12.83
N TYR A 148 -21.45 24.70 12.91
CA TYR A 148 -21.82 26.06 12.56
C TYR A 148 -22.25 26.09 11.08
N GLY A 149 -23.56 26.01 10.84
CA GLY A 149 -24.19 26.23 9.54
C GLY A 149 -24.35 27.73 9.30
N GLY A 150 -23.27 28.39 8.88
CA GLY A 150 -23.33 29.71 8.28
C GLY A 150 -23.57 29.59 6.78
N ILE A 151 -24.82 29.37 6.38
CA ILE A 151 -25.24 29.40 4.97
C ILE A 151 -25.21 30.86 4.51
N VAL A 152 -24.28 31.19 3.62
CA VAL A 152 -24.38 32.39 2.79
C VAL A 152 -25.41 32.09 1.71
N SER A 153 -26.51 32.84 1.77
CA SER A 153 -27.61 32.87 0.81
C SER A 153 -27.13 33.40 -0.54
N TYR A 154 -27.33 32.61 -1.60
CA TYR A 154 -27.39 33.08 -3.00
C TYR A 154 -28.56 32.39 -3.72
N ASP A 155 -29.16 33.16 -4.62
CA ASP A 155 -30.55 33.16 -5.09
C ASP A 155 -31.13 31.88 -5.73
N PRO A 156 -32.48 31.79 -5.79
CA PRO A 156 -33.21 30.64 -6.29
C PRO A 156 -33.43 30.73 -7.81
N ALA A 157 -33.04 29.69 -8.52
CA ALA A 157 -33.65 29.34 -9.79
C ALA A 157 -33.96 27.85 -9.77
N ASP A 158 -35.24 27.57 -9.57
CA ASP A 158 -36.05 26.49 -10.14
C ASP A 158 -35.32 25.25 -10.67
N LEU A 159 -35.73 24.07 -10.18
CA LEU A 159 -36.26 22.95 -10.98
C LEU A 159 -36.27 21.63 -10.18
N GLY A 160 -37.43 20.97 -10.20
CA GLY A 160 -37.46 19.51 -10.33
C GLY A 160 -37.65 18.69 -9.06
N SER A 161 -38.91 18.43 -8.72
CA SER A 161 -39.33 17.43 -7.73
C SER A 161 -38.93 16.01 -8.15
N SER A 162 -38.53 15.15 -7.21
CA SER A 162 -38.45 13.70 -7.42
C SER A 162 -38.62 12.90 -6.11
N PRO A 163 -39.03 11.62 -6.20
CA PRO A 163 -40.08 11.07 -5.35
C PRO A 163 -39.57 10.20 -4.18
N GLN A 164 -40.46 10.01 -3.20
CA GLN A 164 -40.32 9.06 -2.10
C GLN A 164 -39.97 7.65 -2.59
N ARG A 165 -38.84 7.13 -2.09
CA ARG A 165 -38.43 5.73 -2.29
C ARG A 165 -38.92 4.87 -1.12
N PRO A 166 -39.44 3.65 -1.35
CA PRO A 166 -40.01 2.82 -0.28
C PRO A 166 -38.92 2.27 0.64
N ALA A 167 -39.24 2.21 1.93
CA ALA A 167 -38.52 1.44 2.91
C ALA A 167 -38.69 -0.06 2.61
N THR A 168 -37.60 -0.75 2.28
CA THR A 168 -37.55 -2.21 2.26
C THR A 168 -36.45 -2.70 3.19
N SER A 169 -36.91 -3.13 4.36
CA SER A 169 -36.57 -4.39 5.03
C SER A 169 -35.10 -4.73 5.29
N LEU A 170 -34.74 -4.57 6.56
CA LEU A 170 -34.23 -5.65 7.43
C LEU A 170 -33.31 -6.66 6.74
N SER A 171 -32.01 -6.38 6.75
CA SER A 171 -31.00 -7.43 6.76
C SER A 171 -30.13 -7.25 8.01
N ASN A 172 -30.46 -8.02 9.04
CA ASN A 172 -29.69 -8.15 10.28
C ASN A 172 -28.42 -8.98 10.02
N SER A 173 -27.49 -8.49 9.21
CA SER A 173 -26.11 -9.00 9.23
C SER A 173 -25.33 -8.26 10.31
N SER A 174 -25.59 -8.58 11.57
CA SER A 174 -24.74 -8.21 12.68
C SER A 174 -23.45 -9.04 12.61
N PHE A 175 -22.62 -8.79 11.59
CA PHE A 175 -21.21 -9.08 11.72
C PHE A 175 -20.65 -7.97 12.60
N SER A 176 -20.55 -8.30 13.89
CA SER A 176 -19.61 -7.65 14.80
C SER A 176 -18.21 -7.84 14.20
N SER A 177 -17.86 -6.98 13.25
CA SER A 177 -16.49 -6.72 12.85
C SER A 177 -15.84 -6.25 14.14
N ALA A 178 -15.19 -7.19 14.84
CA ALA A 178 -14.35 -6.87 15.98
C ALA A 178 -13.40 -5.78 15.48
N GLY A 179 -13.71 -4.54 15.85
CA GLY A 179 -12.98 -3.36 15.45
C GLY A 179 -11.61 -3.50 16.06
N TYR A 180 -10.71 -4.12 15.30
CA TYR A 180 -9.29 -4.05 15.56
C TYR A 180 -8.93 -2.57 15.36
N MET A 181 -9.13 -1.78 16.42
CA MET A 181 -8.60 -0.44 16.54
C MET A 181 -7.11 -0.60 16.76
N GLU A 182 -6.43 -0.91 15.68
CA GLU A 182 -5.01 -0.89 15.58
C GLU A 182 -4.53 0.49 16.05
N LYS A 183 -3.70 0.51 17.09
CA LYS A 183 -3.17 1.74 17.70
C LYS A 183 -2.68 2.68 16.60
N LEU A 184 -3.27 3.87 16.53
CA LEU A 184 -3.01 4.92 15.53
C LEU A 184 -1.52 5.30 15.39
N GLU A 185 -0.72 5.10 16.44
CA GLU A 185 0.72 5.38 16.43
C GLU A 185 1.53 4.43 15.52
N ALA A 186 1.07 3.19 15.34
CA ALA A 186 1.77 2.21 14.52
C ALA A 186 1.65 2.49 13.00
N SER A 187 0.67 3.30 12.57
CA SER A 187 0.52 3.76 11.17
C SER A 187 1.69 4.66 10.75
N LEU A 188 2.25 5.44 11.68
CA LEU A 188 3.14 6.56 11.32
C LEU A 188 4.48 6.10 10.73
N LEU A 189 5.09 5.03 11.24
CA LEU A 189 6.37 4.53 10.72
C LEU A 189 6.21 3.82 9.38
N GLU A 190 5.10 3.10 9.21
CA GLU A 190 4.75 2.44 7.96
C GLU A 190 4.50 3.48 6.86
N ASP A 191 3.65 4.47 7.14
CA ASP A 191 3.36 5.57 6.23
C ASP A 191 4.62 6.42 5.95
N ALA A 192 5.48 6.65 6.96
CA ALA A 192 6.78 7.29 6.75
C ALA A 192 7.71 6.47 5.85
N THR A 193 7.67 5.14 5.95
CA THR A 193 8.50 4.23 5.14
C THR A 193 8.00 4.24 3.70
N ILE A 194 6.68 4.18 3.50
CA ILE A 194 6.05 4.31 2.18
C ILE A 194 6.39 5.67 1.56
N ARG A 195 6.29 6.76 2.33
CA ARG A 195 6.65 8.10 1.88
C ARG A 195 8.12 8.18 1.46
N LEU A 196 9.04 7.67 2.29
CA LEU A 196 10.48 7.71 2.00
C LEU A 196 10.83 6.82 0.80
N ALA A 197 10.54 5.54 0.89
CA ALA A 197 10.97 4.54 -0.08
C ALA A 197 10.27 4.71 -1.42
N ALA A 198 8.97 4.98 -1.41
CA ALA A 198 8.17 4.89 -2.61
C ALA A 198 7.82 6.26 -3.18
N SER A 199 7.15 7.09 -2.39
CA SER A 199 6.72 8.42 -2.82
C SER A 199 7.92 9.31 -3.18
N CYS A 200 9.01 9.27 -2.42
CA CYS A 200 10.17 10.11 -2.66
C CYS A 200 11.26 9.39 -3.46
N PHE A 201 11.79 8.27 -2.95
CA PHE A 201 12.96 7.63 -3.56
C PHE A 201 12.65 7.00 -4.92
N ILE A 202 11.65 6.10 -5.01
CA ILE A 202 11.28 5.47 -6.29
C ILE A 202 10.86 6.53 -7.30
N ARG A 203 10.00 7.49 -6.92
CA ARG A 203 9.58 8.58 -7.82
C ARG A 203 10.77 9.41 -8.32
N CYS A 204 11.71 9.77 -7.45
CA CYS A 204 12.93 10.47 -7.85
C CYS A 204 13.71 9.65 -8.89
N VAL A 205 13.95 8.36 -8.62
CA VAL A 205 14.66 7.49 -9.57
C VAL A 205 13.90 7.40 -10.89
N LEU A 206 12.60 7.17 -10.88
CA LEU A 206 11.79 7.05 -12.11
C LEU A 206 11.80 8.35 -12.93
N ASN A 207 11.74 9.52 -12.28
CA ASN A 207 11.73 10.81 -12.97
C ASN A 207 13.07 11.09 -13.68
N TYR A 208 14.20 10.76 -13.07
CA TYR A 208 15.53 11.05 -13.66
C TYR A 208 16.15 9.89 -14.43
N ALA A 209 15.62 8.67 -14.31
CA ALA A 209 16.08 7.52 -15.10
C ALA A 209 15.46 7.50 -16.51
N GLN A 210 14.44 8.33 -16.75
CA GLN A 210 13.73 8.39 -18.03
C GLN A 210 14.09 9.67 -18.80
N PRO A 211 14.22 9.60 -20.15
CA PRO A 211 14.35 10.79 -20.98
C PRO A 211 13.16 11.75 -20.78
N VAL A 212 13.44 13.05 -20.70
CA VAL A 212 12.42 14.11 -20.58
C VAL A 212 11.53 14.17 -21.83
N ASP A 213 12.10 13.85 -22.99
CA ASP A 213 11.46 13.85 -24.32
C ASP A 213 10.83 12.50 -24.70
N ARG A 214 10.70 11.58 -23.74
CA ARG A 214 10.17 10.23 -24.01
C ARG A 214 8.68 10.27 -24.35
N LEU A 215 8.33 9.89 -25.58
CA LEU A 215 6.94 9.80 -26.06
C LEU A 215 6.14 8.58 -25.55
N GLY A 216 6.73 7.78 -24.66
CA GLY A 216 6.15 6.56 -24.08
C GLY A 216 6.74 5.25 -24.64
N PRO A 217 6.48 4.11 -23.98
CA PRO A 217 5.81 4.01 -22.68
C PRO A 217 6.68 4.60 -21.56
N PHE A 218 6.10 5.20 -20.53
CA PHE A 218 6.83 5.71 -19.37
C PHE A 218 6.32 5.07 -18.07
N LEU A 219 7.19 5.07 -17.06
CA LEU A 219 6.91 4.57 -15.72
C LEU A 219 6.55 5.73 -14.82
N GLU A 220 5.51 5.55 -14.03
CA GLU A 220 5.08 6.51 -13.02
C GLU A 220 4.81 5.77 -11.70
N PHE A 221 5.18 6.42 -10.59
CA PHE A 221 4.86 5.93 -9.26
C PHE A 221 3.49 6.42 -8.80
N ARG A 222 2.57 5.49 -8.54
CA ARG A 222 1.27 5.72 -7.93
C ARG A 222 1.40 5.67 -6.41
N ASP A 223 1.07 6.78 -5.76
CA ASP A 223 1.08 6.95 -4.30
C ASP A 223 -0.26 6.62 -3.62
N GLU A 224 -1.28 6.35 -4.43
CA GLU A 224 -2.63 6.13 -3.93
C GLU A 224 -2.71 4.79 -3.21
N ARG A 225 -3.30 4.76 -2.00
CA ARG A 225 -3.64 3.51 -1.31
C ARG A 225 -4.97 2.99 -1.85
N LEU A 226 -4.96 1.84 -2.50
CA LEU A 226 -6.17 1.22 -3.06
C LEU A 226 -6.67 0.08 -2.17
N SER A 227 -7.99 -0.03 -2.02
CA SER A 227 -8.62 -1.12 -1.28
C SER A 227 -9.39 -2.02 -2.23
N TYR A 228 -9.03 -3.29 -2.29
CA TYR A 228 -9.69 -4.28 -3.12
C TYR A 228 -10.59 -5.18 -2.28
N SER A 229 -11.82 -5.38 -2.73
CA SER A 229 -12.70 -6.41 -2.21
C SER A 229 -13.28 -7.24 -3.34
N TYR A 230 -13.23 -8.56 -3.20
CA TYR A 230 -13.88 -9.46 -4.13
C TYR A 230 -14.58 -10.58 -3.38
N LYS A 231 -15.63 -11.11 -4.02
CA LYS A 231 -16.43 -12.21 -3.51
C LYS A 231 -15.81 -13.54 -3.92
N LEU A 232 -15.62 -14.44 -2.96
CA LEU A 232 -15.10 -15.79 -3.15
C LEU A 232 -16.05 -16.77 -2.45
N GLY A 233 -16.89 -17.46 -3.24
CA GLY A 233 -18.05 -18.16 -2.68
C GLY A 233 -19.00 -17.15 -2.03
N ASP A 234 -19.43 -17.38 -0.80
CA ASP A 234 -20.27 -16.44 -0.03
C ASP A 234 -19.46 -15.48 0.87
N LYS A 235 -18.13 -15.47 0.73
CA LYS A 235 -17.24 -14.69 1.58
C LYS A 235 -16.64 -13.53 0.81
N PHE A 236 -16.45 -12.41 1.48
CA PHE A 236 -15.63 -11.32 0.98
C PHE A 236 -14.22 -11.45 1.49
N VAL A 237 -13.27 -11.13 0.61
CA VAL A 237 -11.87 -11.02 0.94
C VAL A 237 -11.51 -9.53 0.80
N HIS A 238 -10.65 -8.96 1.68
CA HIS A 238 -10.28 -7.52 1.68
C HIS A 238 -8.76 -7.29 1.66
N ALA A 239 -8.24 -6.61 0.65
CA ALA A 239 -6.80 -6.35 0.41
C ALA A 239 -6.57 -4.85 0.32
N ILE A 240 -5.37 -4.42 0.69
CA ILE A 240 -4.93 -3.03 0.63
C ILE A 240 -3.64 -3.03 -0.17
N ASP A 241 -3.50 -2.08 -1.09
CA ASP A 241 -2.34 -1.87 -1.94
C ASP A 241 -1.81 -0.48 -1.63
N ASP A 242 -0.60 -0.42 -1.07
CA ASP A 242 0.04 0.81 -0.60
C ASP A 242 0.63 1.67 -1.72
N GLY A 243 0.44 1.27 -2.98
CA GLY A 243 0.89 2.00 -4.16
C GLY A 243 1.71 1.13 -5.10
N GLY A 244 2.49 1.77 -5.97
CA GLY A 244 3.44 1.04 -6.79
C GLY A 244 3.74 1.73 -8.11
N THR A 245 4.25 0.98 -9.08
CA THR A 245 4.64 1.54 -10.38
C THR A 245 3.65 1.12 -11.46
N GLN A 246 3.26 2.09 -12.28
CA GLN A 246 2.40 1.92 -13.44
C GLN A 246 3.17 2.22 -14.71
N VAL A 247 2.82 1.50 -15.79
CA VAL A 247 3.24 1.81 -17.14
C VAL A 247 2.10 2.53 -17.84
N PHE A 248 2.42 3.72 -18.34
CA PHE A 248 1.57 4.45 -19.26
C PHE A 248 2.05 4.16 -20.68
N GLY A 249 1.18 3.60 -21.51
CA GLY A 249 1.45 3.38 -22.92
C GLY A 249 1.30 4.67 -23.73
N LYS A 250 1.08 4.54 -25.04
CA LYS A 250 0.76 5.70 -25.90
C LYS A 250 -0.58 6.32 -25.46
N ALA A 251 -0.75 7.61 -25.69
CA ALA A 251 -1.75 8.56 -25.15
C ALA A 251 -3.19 8.08 -24.86
N THR A 252 -3.64 6.93 -25.37
CA THR A 252 -5.00 6.40 -25.22
C THR A 252 -5.09 5.12 -24.38
N SER A 253 -3.97 4.52 -23.95
CA SER A 253 -4.02 3.31 -23.14
C SER A 253 -4.19 3.64 -21.66
N ALA A 254 -5.14 2.98 -21.00
CA ALA A 254 -5.23 2.99 -19.54
C ALA A 254 -3.90 2.53 -18.91
N PRO A 255 -3.50 3.12 -17.77
CA PRO A 255 -2.30 2.70 -17.06
C PRO A 255 -2.38 1.23 -16.65
N ARG A 256 -1.23 0.56 -16.71
CA ARG A 256 -1.11 -0.84 -16.25
C ARG A 256 -0.18 -0.92 -15.07
N GLN A 257 -0.67 -1.42 -13.94
CA GLN A 257 0.15 -1.69 -12.77
C GLN A 257 1.19 -2.78 -13.10
N VAL A 258 2.48 -2.49 -12.88
CA VAL A 258 3.58 -3.43 -13.14
C VAL A 258 4.37 -3.81 -11.89
N VAL A 259 4.29 -2.99 -10.83
CA VAL A 259 4.90 -3.27 -9.53
C VAL A 259 3.91 -2.87 -8.47
N LEU A 260 3.68 -3.72 -7.49
CA LEU A 260 2.98 -3.36 -6.26
C LEU A 260 4.00 -2.98 -5.19
N LEU A 261 3.67 -1.97 -4.40
CA LEU A 261 4.36 -1.62 -3.19
C LEU A 261 3.50 -2.09 -2.02
N GLU A 262 4.14 -2.74 -1.06
CA GLU A 262 3.51 -3.10 0.19
C GLU A 262 4.40 -2.60 1.34
N GLY A 263 3.84 -1.74 2.18
CA GLY A 263 4.43 -1.33 3.43
C GLY A 263 4.24 -2.43 4.47
N LYS A 264 5.28 -2.69 5.28
CA LYS A 264 5.15 -3.59 6.42
C LYS A 264 5.85 -3.02 7.64
N ARG A 265 5.16 -3.11 8.77
CA ARG A 265 5.64 -2.64 10.07
C ARG A 265 6.85 -3.40 10.56
N THR A 266 6.82 -4.72 10.42
CA THR A 266 7.90 -5.58 10.89
C THR A 266 8.14 -6.73 9.91
N PHE A 267 9.39 -6.89 9.50
CA PHE A 267 9.85 -8.19 9.08
C PHE A 267 10.07 -9.00 10.35
N HIS A 268 9.28 -10.06 10.56
CA HIS A 268 9.40 -10.91 11.75
C HIS A 268 10.81 -11.46 11.96
N LYS A 269 11.60 -11.55 10.89
CA LYS A 269 12.96 -12.05 10.95
C LYS A 269 13.84 -11.37 9.90
N ILE A 270 15.03 -10.95 10.30
CA ILE A 270 16.12 -10.57 9.39
C ILE A 270 17.26 -11.54 9.67
N VAL A 271 17.67 -12.32 8.68
CA VAL A 271 18.75 -13.31 8.81
C VAL A 271 19.90 -12.88 7.92
N ASN A 272 21.06 -12.62 8.52
CA ASN A 272 22.27 -12.17 7.81
C ASN A 272 22.03 -10.91 6.96
N GLY A 273 21.33 -9.92 7.52
CA GLY A 273 20.99 -8.67 6.83
C GLY A 273 19.91 -8.82 5.75
N GLU A 274 19.34 -10.02 5.58
CA GLU A 274 18.27 -10.24 4.62
C GLU A 274 16.92 -10.41 5.33
N ALA A 275 15.96 -9.57 4.96
CA ALA A 275 14.59 -9.73 5.38
C ALA A 275 14.03 -11.09 4.94
N VAL A 276 13.40 -11.75 5.90
CA VAL A 276 12.62 -12.96 5.73
C VAL A 276 11.16 -12.58 5.54
N VAL A 277 10.59 -13.03 4.43
CA VAL A 277 9.15 -12.89 4.19
C VAL A 277 8.44 -14.14 4.66
N ALA A 278 7.46 -13.95 5.54
CA ALA A 278 6.61 -15.02 6.06
C ALA A 278 5.51 -15.38 5.04
N ASP A 279 4.92 -16.57 5.17
CA ASP A 279 3.87 -17.04 4.27
C ASP A 279 2.63 -16.12 4.31
N GLU A 280 2.34 -15.54 5.46
CA GLU A 280 1.25 -14.58 5.65
C GLU A 280 1.43 -13.33 4.79
N LEU A 281 2.66 -12.81 4.76
CA LEU A 281 3.01 -11.66 3.94
C LEU A 281 2.98 -12.02 2.44
N LEU A 282 3.45 -13.22 2.09
CA LEU A 282 3.34 -13.71 0.71
C LEU A 282 1.89 -13.82 0.27
N ALA A 283 1.03 -14.41 1.11
CA ALA A 283 -0.38 -14.63 0.82
C ALA A 283 -1.11 -13.31 0.58
N GLN A 284 -0.78 -12.29 1.36
CA GLN A 284 -1.28 -10.95 1.13
C GLN A 284 -0.86 -10.40 -0.26
N MET A 285 0.45 -10.40 -0.57
CA MET A 285 0.96 -9.87 -1.85
C MET A 285 0.39 -10.60 -3.08
N VAL A 286 0.33 -11.93 -3.01
CA VAL A 286 -0.28 -12.78 -4.05
C VAL A 286 -1.71 -12.34 -4.31
N ARG A 287 -2.43 -12.07 -3.24
CA ARG A 287 -3.85 -11.84 -3.34
C ARG A 287 -4.15 -10.44 -3.89
N GLU A 288 -3.36 -9.43 -3.55
CA GLU A 288 -3.41 -8.13 -4.23
C GLU A 288 -3.18 -8.29 -5.74
N ALA A 289 -2.18 -9.09 -6.14
CA ALA A 289 -1.94 -9.39 -7.55
C ALA A 289 -3.13 -10.12 -8.22
N LEU A 290 -3.78 -11.04 -7.52
CA LEU A 290 -4.99 -11.71 -8.00
C LEU A 290 -6.17 -10.74 -8.13
N ALA A 291 -6.37 -9.85 -7.16
CA ALA A 291 -7.44 -8.86 -7.19
C ALA A 291 -7.31 -7.93 -8.42
N LEU A 292 -6.09 -7.44 -8.68
CA LEU A 292 -5.79 -6.65 -9.87
C LEU A 292 -6.08 -7.41 -11.17
N THR A 293 -5.71 -8.69 -11.22
CA THR A 293 -5.95 -9.54 -12.39
C THR A 293 -7.46 -9.68 -12.65
N LEU A 294 -8.26 -9.89 -11.59
CA LEU A 294 -9.71 -10.00 -11.69
C LEU A 294 -10.34 -8.67 -12.12
N GLU A 295 -9.87 -7.53 -11.63
CA GLU A 295 -10.35 -6.21 -12.10
C GLU A 295 -10.04 -5.99 -13.58
N THR A 296 -8.82 -6.31 -14.03
CA THR A 296 -8.46 -6.18 -15.45
C THR A 296 -9.30 -7.08 -16.36
N ASN A 297 -9.66 -8.28 -15.90
CA ASN A 297 -10.51 -9.20 -16.65
C ASN A 297 -11.98 -8.77 -16.63
N SER A 298 -12.46 -8.22 -15.52
CA SER A 298 -13.84 -7.75 -15.37
C SER A 298 -14.08 -6.44 -16.13
N GLY A 299 -13.07 -5.58 -16.20
CA GLY A 299 -13.09 -4.30 -16.92
C GLY A 299 -13.14 -4.41 -18.45
N GLY A 300 -13.00 -5.62 -19.01
CA GLY A 300 -13.29 -5.91 -20.42
C GLY A 300 -14.79 -5.93 -20.74
N MET A 301 -15.65 -6.06 -19.73
CA MET A 301 -17.09 -5.78 -19.84
C MET A 301 -17.33 -4.32 -19.45
N LYS A 302 -17.36 -3.45 -20.47
CA LYS A 302 -17.81 -2.05 -20.48
C LYS A 302 -18.22 -1.51 -19.10
N LYS A 303 -17.41 -0.61 -18.54
CA LYS A 303 -17.96 0.43 -17.65
C LYS A 303 -19.09 1.09 -18.41
N GLY A 304 -20.33 0.78 -18.03
CA GLY A 304 -21.49 1.54 -18.49
C GLY A 304 -21.24 2.96 -18.05
N VAL A 305 -20.84 3.81 -18.99
CA VAL A 305 -20.91 5.25 -18.82
C VAL A 305 -22.39 5.50 -18.54
N SER A 306 -22.70 5.85 -17.30
CA SER A 306 -24.00 6.40 -16.96
C SER A 306 -24.20 7.61 -17.87
N PRO A 307 -25.24 7.64 -18.71
CA PRO A 307 -25.53 8.83 -19.49
C PRO A 307 -25.85 9.93 -18.46
N THR A 308 -25.01 10.95 -18.42
CA THR A 308 -25.35 12.23 -17.81
C THR A 308 -26.48 12.83 -18.65
N GLU A 309 -27.70 12.80 -18.10
CA GLU A 309 -28.74 13.78 -18.40
C GLU A 309 -28.36 15.13 -17.76
#